data_AF-A0A8C0IQM6-F1
#
_entry.id   AF-A0A8C0IQM6-F1
#
_cell.length_a   1.000
_cell.length_b   1.000
_cell.length_c   1.000
_cell.angle_alpha   90.00
_cell.angle_beta   90.00
_cell.angle_gamma   90.00
#
_symmetry.space_group_name_H-M   'P 1'
#
loop_
_entity.id
_entity.type
_entity.pdbx_description
1 polymer ?
#
loop_
_entity_poly.entity_id
_entity_poly.type
_entity_poly.pdbx_seq_one_letter_code
_entity_poly.pdbx_strand_id
1 'polypeptide(L)'
;MGWKNSTARLWNELVAGWPEGLRKGPANTNLLESTKVEAYTSRWSECSRTCGEGYQYRTVKCYQGDALGHGCDPAFKPDAKQTCQLQVCPMEASEDCEDKTTANCVLVLKVKLCSHWYYRKACCRSCRSKAS
;
A
#
# COMPACT_ATOMS: atom_id res chain seq x y z
N MET A 1 -29.35 71.02 4.30
CA MET A 1 -28.16 70.16 4.49
C MET A 1 -28.61 68.70 4.45
N GLY A 2 -27.83 67.81 3.79
CA GLY A 2 -27.96 66.32 3.83
C GLY A 2 -28.66 65.69 2.61
N TRP A 3 -27.99 65.48 1.46
CA TRP A 3 -27.28 64.27 0.96
C TRP A 3 -28.16 63.18 0.31
N LYS A 4 -27.92 62.97 -1.01
CA LYS A 4 -28.51 61.94 -1.89
C LYS A 4 -27.86 60.59 -1.63
N ASN A 5 -28.49 59.48 -2.05
CA ASN A 5 -27.71 58.36 -2.61
C ASN A 5 -28.47 57.55 -3.67
N SER A 6 -27.81 57.40 -4.82
CA SER A 6 -28.32 56.98 -6.12
C SER A 6 -28.09 55.49 -6.42
N THR A 7 -28.10 54.62 -5.42
CA THR A 7 -27.69 53.21 -5.58
C THR A 7 -28.84 52.23 -5.85
N ALA A 8 -30.10 52.67 -5.83
CA ALA A 8 -31.27 51.79 -5.94
C ALA A 8 -31.71 51.46 -7.38
N ARG A 9 -31.10 52.06 -8.42
CA ARG A 9 -31.61 52.01 -9.80
C ARG A 9 -30.85 51.10 -10.78
N LEU A 10 -29.80 50.39 -10.34
CA LEU A 10 -28.97 49.55 -11.23
C LEU A 10 -28.99 48.04 -10.89
N TRP A 11 -29.76 47.60 -9.90
CA TRP A 11 -29.84 46.17 -9.51
C TRP A 11 -30.99 45.38 -10.15
N ASN A 12 -32.09 46.05 -10.54
CA ASN A 12 -33.32 45.35 -10.90
C ASN A 12 -33.49 45.01 -12.39
N GLU A 13 -32.56 45.40 -13.28
CA GLU A 13 -32.71 45.17 -14.73
C GLU A 13 -31.89 43.99 -15.30
N LEU A 14 -31.02 43.32 -14.51
CA LEU A 14 -30.15 42.24 -15.02
C LEU A 14 -30.64 40.80 -14.71
N VAL A 15 -31.82 40.62 -14.15
CA VAL A 15 -32.32 39.28 -13.74
C VAL A 15 -33.20 38.59 -14.80
N ALA A 16 -33.63 39.30 -15.85
CA ALA A 16 -34.65 38.83 -16.79
C ALA A 16 -34.08 38.16 -18.07
N GLY A 17 -33.25 37.12 -17.95
CA GLY A 17 -32.74 36.43 -19.15
C GLY A 17 -31.99 35.11 -18.97
N TRP A 18 -32.26 34.32 -17.93
CA TRP A 18 -31.62 33.01 -17.76
C TRP A 18 -32.51 31.91 -18.37
N PRO A 19 -32.07 31.15 -19.41
CA PRO A 19 -32.84 30.03 -19.93
C PRO A 19 -32.90 28.87 -18.93
N GLU A 20 -34.08 28.28 -18.79
CA GLU A 20 -34.36 27.14 -17.92
C GLU A 20 -33.59 25.90 -18.40
N GLY A 21 -32.71 25.36 -17.55
CA GLY A 21 -32.02 24.09 -17.81
C GLY A 21 -30.62 23.92 -17.21
N LEU A 22 -29.92 24.99 -16.81
CA LEU A 22 -28.65 24.86 -16.07
C LEU A 22 -28.88 24.98 -14.57
N ARG A 23 -28.57 23.93 -13.81
CA ARG A 23 -28.46 23.99 -12.34
C ARG A 23 -27.47 25.10 -11.98
N LYS A 24 -27.94 26.14 -11.30
CA LYS A 24 -27.09 27.15 -10.67
C LYS A 24 -26.32 26.47 -9.55
N GLY A 25 -25.06 26.09 -9.82
CA GLY A 25 -24.10 25.80 -8.76
C GLY A 25 -23.88 27.07 -7.95
N PRO A 26 -23.72 26.99 -6.61
CA PRO A 26 -23.52 28.16 -5.78
C PRO A 26 -22.24 28.88 -6.22
N ALA A 27 -22.37 30.19 -6.42
CA ALA A 27 -21.25 31.10 -6.59
C ALA A 27 -20.47 31.22 -5.27
N ASN A 28 -19.14 31.19 -5.40
CA ASN A 28 -18.12 31.51 -4.41
C ASN A 28 -18.29 31.04 -2.95
N THR A 29 -17.85 29.81 -2.69
CA THR A 29 -17.06 29.52 -1.49
C THR A 29 -15.76 28.87 -1.94
N ASN A 30 -14.63 29.30 -1.40
CA ASN A 30 -13.31 28.74 -1.67
C ASN A 30 -13.32 27.21 -1.91
N LEU A 31 -12.62 26.72 -2.94
CA LEU A 31 -12.19 25.32 -3.09
C LEU A 31 -11.08 24.97 -2.07
N LEU A 32 -11.20 25.44 -0.83
CA LEU A 32 -10.43 24.99 0.31
C LEU A 32 -11.40 24.05 1.03
N GLU A 33 -11.31 22.75 0.80
CA GLU A 33 -10.22 22.02 1.39
C GLU A 33 -9.63 21.01 0.38
N SER A 34 -8.76 21.48 -0.51
CA SER A 34 -7.64 20.62 -0.92
C SER A 34 -6.74 20.45 0.30
N THR A 35 -7.22 19.74 1.32
CA THR A 35 -6.37 19.31 2.42
C THR A 35 -5.23 18.56 1.79
N LYS A 36 -4.03 19.14 1.84
CA LYS A 36 -2.84 18.56 1.23
C LYS A 36 -2.60 17.21 1.90
N VAL A 37 -2.91 16.12 1.19
CA VAL A 37 -2.67 14.76 1.68
C VAL A 37 -1.27 14.37 1.26
N GLU A 38 -0.35 14.33 2.23
CA GLU A 38 1.04 13.95 2.00
C GLU A 38 1.28 12.53 2.49
N ALA A 39 1.85 11.69 1.62
CA ALA A 39 2.28 10.35 1.99
C ALA A 39 3.76 10.38 2.40
N TYR A 40 4.05 9.90 3.60
CA TYR A 40 5.40 9.67 4.10
C TYR A 40 5.67 8.17 4.17
N THR A 41 6.80 7.74 3.62
CA THR A 41 7.26 6.35 3.72
C THR A 41 8.58 6.24 4.44
N SER A 42 8.72 5.26 5.33
CA SER A 42 10.05 4.88 5.83
C SER A 42 10.89 4.24 4.72
N ARG A 43 12.19 4.03 4.99
CA ARG A 43 12.97 3.08 4.19
C ARG A 43 12.36 1.68 4.31
N TRP A 44 12.61 0.87 3.29
CA TRP A 44 12.31 -0.55 3.33
C TRP A 44 13.12 -1.25 4.42
N SER A 45 12.51 -2.22 5.08
CA SER A 45 13.18 -3.14 5.98
C SER A 45 14.20 -4.01 5.22
N GLU A 46 15.01 -4.74 5.97
CA GLU A 46 15.72 -5.88 5.40
C GLU A 46 14.72 -6.90 4.82
N CYS A 47 15.19 -7.69 3.85
CA CYS A 47 14.40 -8.78 3.27
C CYS A 47 14.08 -9.81 4.37
N SER A 48 12.85 -10.34 4.38
CA SER A 48 12.41 -11.34 5.36
C SER A 48 13.16 -12.67 5.29
N ARG A 49 14.05 -12.82 4.30
CA ARG A 49 14.90 -13.98 4.06
C ARG A 49 16.29 -13.49 3.71
N THR A 50 17.27 -14.36 3.90
CA THR A 50 18.68 -14.14 3.54
C THR A 50 19.06 -14.76 2.19
N CYS A 51 18.14 -15.50 1.57
CA CYS A 51 18.28 -16.12 0.25
C CYS A 51 16.90 -16.36 -0.39
N GLY A 52 16.85 -16.43 -1.72
CA GLY A 52 15.66 -16.66 -2.52
C GLY A 52 14.67 -15.49 -2.47
N GLU A 53 13.41 -15.79 -2.78
CA GLU A 53 12.30 -14.84 -2.76
C GLU A 53 11.76 -14.63 -1.34
N GLY A 54 11.72 -13.37 -0.89
CA GLY A 54 11.14 -12.94 0.37
C GLY A 54 10.37 -11.63 0.24
N TYR A 55 10.09 -10.97 1.38
CA TYR A 55 9.38 -9.70 1.41
C TYR A 55 10.10 -8.64 2.23
N GLN A 56 9.94 -7.38 1.82
CA GLN A 56 10.32 -6.20 2.60
C GLN A 56 9.09 -5.40 2.97
N TYR A 57 9.18 -4.71 4.11
CA TYR A 57 8.10 -3.92 4.68
C TYR A 57 8.55 -2.49 4.92
N ARG A 58 7.63 -1.54 4.81
CA ARG A 58 7.88 -0.15 5.22
C ARG A 58 6.64 0.43 5.85
N THR A 59 6.84 1.44 6.70
CA THR A 59 5.75 2.21 7.28
C THR A 59 5.27 3.24 6.26
N VAL A 60 3.95 3.32 6.09
CA VAL A 60 3.28 4.34 5.27
C VAL A 60 2.39 5.17 6.20
N LYS A 61 2.66 6.47 6.28
CA LYS A 61 1.86 7.43 7.04
C LYS A 61 1.27 8.46 6.10
N CYS A 62 0.06 8.88 6.39
CA CYS A 62 -0.69 9.82 5.56
C CYS A 62 -1.05 11.00 6.44
N TYR A 63 -0.61 12.18 6.03
CA TYR A 63 -0.86 13.42 6.75
C TYR A 63 -1.86 14.26 5.99
N GLN A 64 -2.76 14.90 6.71
CA GLN A 64 -3.75 15.82 6.18
C GLN A 64 -3.48 17.18 6.83
N GLY A 65 -2.69 18.02 6.14
CA GLY A 65 -2.00 19.13 6.80
C GLY A 65 -0.98 18.61 7.81
N ASP A 66 -0.96 19.16 9.03
CA ASP A 66 -0.03 18.74 10.11
C ASP A 66 -0.55 17.54 10.93
N ALA A 67 -1.80 17.13 10.72
CA ALA A 67 -2.43 16.02 11.45
C ALA A 67 -2.25 14.69 10.71
N LEU A 68 -2.17 13.58 11.47
CA LEU A 68 -2.31 12.25 10.87
C LEU A 68 -3.73 12.11 10.30
N GLY A 69 -3.82 11.92 8.99
CA GLY A 69 -5.09 11.71 8.29
C GLY A 69 -5.66 10.32 8.53
N HIS A 70 -6.94 10.14 8.22
CA HIS A 70 -7.63 8.85 8.32
C HIS A 70 -7.12 7.79 7.31
N GLY A 71 -6.26 8.18 6.39
CA GLY A 71 -5.66 7.33 5.39
C GLY A 71 -5.19 8.13 4.17
N CYS A 72 -4.37 7.51 3.33
CA CYS A 72 -4.06 8.05 2.01
C CYS A 72 -5.21 7.66 1.08
N ASP A 73 -5.43 8.48 0.06
CA ASP A 73 -6.21 8.04 -1.10
C ASP A 73 -5.64 6.71 -1.60
N PRO A 74 -6.46 5.63 -1.68
CA PRO A 74 -6.01 4.32 -2.16
C PRO A 74 -5.34 4.37 -3.54
N ALA A 75 -5.72 5.32 -4.41
CA ALA A 75 -5.13 5.48 -5.73
C ALA A 75 -3.66 5.97 -5.68
N PHE A 76 -3.27 6.65 -4.61
CA PHE A 76 -1.94 7.22 -4.43
C PHE A 76 -1.18 6.63 -3.24
N LYS A 77 -1.76 5.65 -2.54
CA LYS A 77 -1.15 5.02 -1.37
C LYS A 77 0.07 4.20 -1.78
N PRO A 78 1.29 4.53 -1.31
CA PRO A 78 2.46 3.73 -1.60
C PRO A 78 2.36 2.33 -0.98
N ASP A 79 2.99 1.34 -1.61
CA ASP A 79 2.99 -0.03 -1.09
C ASP A 79 3.66 -0.11 0.28
N ALA A 80 3.05 -0.81 1.22
CA ALA A 80 3.68 -1.11 2.52
C ALA A 80 4.51 -2.41 2.50
N LYS A 81 4.39 -3.20 1.42
CA LYS A 81 5.05 -4.50 1.23
C LYS A 81 5.52 -4.63 -0.20
N GLN A 82 6.74 -5.11 -0.40
CA GLN A 82 7.25 -5.48 -1.73
C GLN A 82 7.99 -6.82 -1.67
N THR A 83 8.12 -7.48 -2.82
CA THR A 83 8.94 -8.69 -2.98
C THR A 83 10.41 -8.31 -3.09
N CYS A 84 11.29 -9.08 -2.46
CA CYS A 84 12.74 -9.00 -2.61
C CYS A 84 13.29 -10.33 -3.14
N GLN A 85 14.19 -10.27 -4.12
CA GLN A 85 14.87 -11.43 -4.70
C GLN A 85 16.34 -11.41 -4.31
N LEU A 86 16.79 -12.41 -3.54
CA LEU A 86 18.19 -12.61 -3.18
C LEU A 86 18.78 -13.80 -3.94
N GLN A 87 20.09 -14.04 -3.74
CA GLN A 87 20.74 -15.25 -4.26
C GLN A 87 19.96 -16.51 -3.92
N VAL A 88 20.00 -17.50 -4.82
CA VAL A 88 19.34 -18.80 -4.62
C VAL A 88 19.80 -19.41 -3.30
N CYS A 89 18.87 -19.99 -2.54
CA CYS A 89 19.20 -20.63 -1.28
C CYS A 89 20.12 -21.83 -1.52
N PRO A 90 21.22 -21.97 -0.73
CA PRO A 90 22.03 -23.17 -0.76
C PRO A 90 21.15 -24.41 -0.52
N MET A 91 21.24 -25.38 -1.43
CA MET A 91 20.48 -26.63 -1.33
C MET A 91 21.32 -27.78 -0.78
N GLU A 92 22.60 -27.54 -0.51
CA GLU A 92 23.50 -28.57 0.03
C GLU A 92 23.17 -28.83 1.48
N ALA A 93 22.64 -30.03 1.72
CA ALA A 93 22.57 -30.63 3.03
C ALA A 93 23.98 -31.09 3.41
N SER A 94 24.42 -30.83 4.65
CA SER A 94 25.59 -31.51 5.19
C SER A 94 25.39 -33.03 5.09
N GLU A 95 26.47 -33.79 4.89
CA GLU A 95 26.43 -35.26 4.84
C GLU A 95 25.66 -35.85 6.03
N ASP A 96 25.75 -35.20 7.20
CA ASP A 96 25.12 -35.58 8.47
C ASP A 96 23.71 -34.97 8.70
N CYS A 97 22.99 -34.58 7.66
CA CYS A 97 21.68 -33.95 7.88
C CYS A 97 20.58 -34.91 8.32
N GLU A 98 19.75 -34.46 9.26
CA GLU A 98 18.63 -35.21 9.81
C GLU A 98 17.29 -34.48 9.65
N ASP A 99 16.20 -35.23 9.67
CA ASP A 99 14.86 -34.67 9.72
C ASP A 99 14.58 -34.13 11.12
N LYS A 100 14.07 -32.90 11.21
CA LYS A 100 13.63 -32.33 12.48
C LYS A 100 12.46 -33.13 13.03
N THR A 101 12.57 -33.57 14.29
CA THR A 101 11.53 -34.34 14.98
C THR A 101 10.19 -33.61 15.12
N THR A 102 10.21 -32.28 15.06
CA THR A 102 8.99 -31.44 15.08
C THR A 102 8.32 -31.28 13.72
N ALA A 103 8.93 -31.79 12.65
CA ALA A 103 8.39 -31.68 11.30
C ALA A 103 7.64 -32.96 10.91
N ASN A 104 6.46 -32.81 10.31
CA ASN A 104 5.74 -33.93 9.72
C ASN A 104 6.26 -34.22 8.31
N CYS A 105 7.37 -34.94 8.20
CA CYS A 105 8.03 -35.19 6.91
C CYS A 105 7.26 -36.16 6.00
N VAL A 106 6.43 -37.02 6.59
CA VAL A 106 5.48 -37.85 5.82
C VAL A 106 4.50 -36.95 5.06
N LEU A 107 3.97 -35.90 5.70
CA LEU A 107 3.09 -34.94 5.04
C LEU A 107 3.83 -34.18 3.94
N VAL A 108 5.02 -33.64 4.24
CA VAL A 108 5.86 -32.89 3.29
C VAL A 108 6.09 -33.68 1.99
N LEU A 109 6.40 -34.98 2.10
CA LEU A 109 6.56 -35.87 0.95
C LEU A 109 5.25 -36.07 0.18
N LYS A 110 4.15 -36.35 0.89
CA LYS A 110 2.83 -36.58 0.28
C LYS A 110 2.34 -35.39 -0.53
N VAL A 111 2.59 -34.17 -0.05
CA VAL A 111 2.17 -32.93 -0.72
C VAL A 111 3.27 -32.26 -1.55
N LYS A 112 4.38 -32.98 -1.84
CA LYS A 112 5.49 -32.52 -2.70
C LYS A 112 6.09 -31.16 -2.31
N LEU A 113 6.18 -30.88 -1.01
CA LEU A 113 6.71 -29.61 -0.52
C LEU A 113 8.25 -29.58 -0.44
N CYS A 114 8.94 -30.65 -0.84
CA CYS A 114 10.40 -30.74 -0.84
C CYS A 114 11.11 -29.75 -1.79
N SER A 115 10.39 -29.13 -2.73
CA SER A 115 10.90 -28.04 -3.56
C SER A 115 11.02 -26.72 -2.79
N HIS A 116 10.24 -26.56 -1.72
CA HIS A 116 10.25 -25.35 -0.91
C HIS A 116 11.28 -25.47 0.22
N TRP A 117 12.25 -24.56 0.22
CA TRP A 117 13.44 -24.57 1.10
C TRP A 117 13.11 -24.83 2.58
N TYR A 118 12.01 -24.26 3.08
CA TYR A 118 11.62 -24.35 4.49
C TYR A 118 11.38 -25.82 4.89
N TYR A 119 10.65 -26.54 4.06
CA TYR A 119 10.35 -27.95 4.28
C TYR A 119 11.55 -28.82 3.95
N ARG A 120 12.33 -28.50 2.92
CA ARG A 120 13.59 -29.20 2.63
C ARG A 120 14.59 -29.10 3.80
N LYS A 121 14.69 -27.93 4.45
CA LYS A 121 15.56 -27.73 5.62
C LYS A 121 15.05 -28.47 6.85
N ALA A 122 13.74 -28.60 7.01
CA ALA A 122 13.14 -29.31 8.14
C ALA A 122 13.11 -30.83 7.94
N CYS A 123 12.89 -31.29 6.72
CA CYS A 123 12.80 -32.69 6.32
C CYS A 123 13.97 -33.04 5.40
N CYS A 124 15.17 -32.81 5.92
CA CYS A 124 16.40 -32.85 5.14
C CYS A 124 16.71 -34.24 4.58
N ARG A 125 16.68 -35.28 5.41
CA ARG A 125 16.92 -36.66 4.97
C ARG A 125 15.79 -37.14 4.06
N SER A 126 14.55 -36.84 4.42
CA SER A 126 13.37 -37.19 3.62
C SER A 126 13.38 -36.54 2.22
N CYS A 127 13.79 -35.28 2.12
CA CYS A 127 13.76 -34.52 0.86
C CYS A 127 15.06 -34.59 0.03
N ARG A 128 16.13 -35.24 0.54
CA ARG A 128 17.47 -35.27 -0.09
C ARG A 128 17.46 -35.66 -1.57
N SER A 129 16.58 -36.59 -1.96
CA SER A 129 16.49 -37.12 -3.34
C SER A 129 15.30 -36.59 -4.15
N LYS A 130 14.55 -35.59 -3.65
CA LYS A 130 13.29 -35.11 -4.25
C LYS A 130 13.39 -33.70 -4.82
N ALA A 131 14.59 -33.30 -5.27
CA ALA A 131 14.85 -32.05 -5.97
C ALA A 131 14.59 -32.21 -7.48
N SER A 132 13.32 -32.26 -7.89
CA SER A 132 12.95 -32.13 -9.30
C SER A 132 11.57 -31.49 -9.40
#